data_AF-A0AAN6YLT6-F1
#
_entry.id   AF-A0AAN6YLT6-F1
#
_cell.length_a   1.000
_cell.length_b   1.000
_cell.length_c   1.000
_cell.angle_alpha   90.00
_cell.angle_beta   90.00
_cell.angle_gamma   90.00
#
_symmetry.space_group_name_H-M   'P 1'
#
loop_
_entity.id
_entity.type
_entity.pdbx_description
1 polymer ?
#
loop_
_entity_poly.entity_id
_entity_poly.type
_entity_poly.pdbx_seq_one_letter_code
_entity_poly.pdbx_strand_id
1 'polypeptide(L)'
;MSHWYEMVTLDIMGELSFGKSFNSVEDGKHHSWSKIIEEIPYMTITMNNVRRIPFLWQIFRLISGMMGVQSANLRYAREKVEERLQENTDRPDFITPVIQAYRAGKITKEEVSAHTSTIALGGGETLSTFYTAATYFLIRNPSCLSKLQQEIDSAFSSYNKITAAKAQTLPYLQAVINESLRIFPLASAGIF
;
A
#
# COMPACT_ATOMS: atom_id res chain seq x y z
N MET A 1 15.64 2.27 8.13
CA MET A 1 15.02 1.11 7.42
C MET A 1 13.64 1.45 6.87
N SER A 2 12.75 2.11 7.63
CA SER A 2 11.40 2.49 7.16
C SER A 2 11.36 3.21 5.81
N HIS A 3 12.24 4.19 5.61
CA HIS A 3 12.36 4.93 4.34
C HIS A 3 12.55 4.02 3.11
N TRP A 4 13.40 2.99 3.22
CA TRP A 4 13.62 2.03 2.14
C TRP A 4 12.43 1.08 1.97
N TYR A 5 11.76 0.72 3.07
CA TYR A 5 10.55 -0.09 3.01
C TYR A 5 9.37 0.68 2.36
N GLU A 6 9.23 1.97 2.61
CA GLU A 6 8.27 2.83 1.92
C GLU A 6 8.51 2.83 0.41
N MET A 7 9.76 3.03 -0.03
CA MET A 7 10.10 3.03 -1.46
C MET A 7 9.83 1.67 -2.12
N VAL A 8 10.30 0.56 -1.52
CA VAL A 8 10.14 -0.77 -2.13
C VAL A 8 8.68 -1.23 -2.15
N THR A 9 7.90 -0.91 -1.12
CA THR A 9 6.49 -1.29 -1.06
C THR A 9 5.65 -0.48 -2.04
N LEU A 10 6.01 0.78 -2.25
CA LEU A 10 5.37 1.60 -3.28
C LEU A 10 5.68 1.07 -4.68
N ASP A 11 6.94 0.73 -4.98
CA ASP A 11 7.34 0.14 -6.26
C ASP A 11 6.64 -1.21 -6.51
N ILE A 12 6.59 -2.10 -5.50
CA ILE A 12 5.84 -3.37 -5.57
C ILE A 12 4.35 -3.11 -5.80
N MET A 13 3.75 -2.16 -5.09
CA MET A 13 2.34 -1.80 -5.27
C MET A 13 2.08 -1.31 -6.70
N GLY A 14 2.97 -0.47 -7.25
CA GLY A 14 2.87 0.01 -8.62
C GLY A 14 2.93 -1.13 -9.64
N GLU A 15 3.88 -2.05 -9.48
CA GLU A 15 4.02 -3.23 -10.34
C GLU A 15 2.80 -4.16 -10.29
N LEU A 16 2.25 -4.39 -9.10
CA LEU A 16 1.09 -5.27 -8.91
C LEU A 16 -0.24 -4.62 -9.33
N SER A 17 -0.36 -3.30 -9.22
CA SER A 17 -1.61 -2.57 -9.47
C SER A 17 -1.71 -2.01 -10.88
N PHE A 18 -0.60 -1.53 -11.43
CA PHE A 18 -0.55 -0.79 -12.69
C PHE A 18 0.41 -1.40 -13.72
N GLY A 19 1.15 -2.45 -13.35
CA GLY A 19 2.17 -3.05 -14.21
C GLY A 19 3.40 -2.19 -14.43
N LYS A 20 3.60 -1.18 -13.57
CA LYS A 20 4.76 -0.28 -13.61
C LYS A 20 5.23 0.08 -12.20
N SER A 21 6.52 -0.11 -11.95
CA SER A 21 7.22 0.45 -10.80
C SER A 21 7.17 1.99 -10.81
N PHE A 22 7.22 2.60 -9.61
CA PHE A 22 7.45 4.04 -9.47
C PHE A 22 8.93 4.41 -9.48
N ASN A 23 9.82 3.41 -9.54
CA ASN A 23 11.28 3.52 -9.54
C ASN A 23 11.83 4.28 -8.34
N SER A 24 11.11 4.26 -7.21
CA SER A 24 11.48 4.99 -5.99
C SER A 24 12.80 4.48 -5.42
N VAL A 25 13.01 3.16 -5.44
CA VAL A 25 14.25 2.53 -4.95
C VAL A 25 15.44 2.85 -5.85
N GLU A 26 15.25 2.82 -7.17
CA GLU A 26 16.30 3.12 -8.15
C GLU A 26 16.73 4.59 -8.08
N ASP A 27 15.76 5.50 -7.98
CA ASP A 27 16.00 6.94 -7.87
C ASP A 27 16.51 7.36 -6.47
N GLY A 28 16.38 6.48 -5.47
CA GLY A 28 16.67 6.76 -4.07
C GLY A 28 15.81 7.90 -3.50
N LYS A 29 14.60 8.08 -4.03
CA LYS A 29 13.69 9.18 -3.69
C LYS A 29 12.26 8.69 -3.62
N HIS A 30 11.54 9.18 -2.62
CA HIS A 30 10.10 8.96 -2.50
C HIS A 30 9.34 9.56 -3.68
N HIS A 31 8.51 8.73 -4.31
CA HIS A 31 7.60 9.18 -5.35
C HIS A 31 6.54 10.13 -4.76
N SER A 32 6.14 11.15 -5.51
CA SER A 32 5.26 12.23 -5.03
C SER A 32 3.90 11.75 -4.51
N TRP A 33 3.40 10.63 -5.03
CA TRP A 33 2.14 10.02 -4.59
C TRP A 33 2.19 9.52 -3.13
N SER A 34 3.37 9.09 -2.63
CA SER A 34 3.47 8.61 -1.24
C SER A 34 3.11 9.71 -0.23
N LYS A 35 3.60 10.94 -0.47
CA LYS A 35 3.28 12.11 0.37
C LYS A 35 1.80 12.42 0.39
N ILE A 36 1.13 12.30 -0.76
CA ILE A 36 -0.32 12.53 -0.86
C ILE A 36 -1.07 11.45 -0.08
N ILE A 37 -0.62 10.20 -0.15
CA ILE A 37 -1.19 9.05 0.57
C ILE A 37 -1.02 9.20 2.08
N GLU A 38 0.18 9.58 2.54
CA GLU A 38 0.49 9.80 3.95
C GLU A 38 -0.37 10.90 4.60
N GLU A 39 -0.73 11.95 3.86
CA GLU A 39 -1.53 13.06 4.39
C GLU A 39 -3.02 12.71 4.58
N ILE A 40 -3.54 11.71 3.85
CA ILE A 40 -4.97 11.35 3.86
C ILE A 40 -5.45 10.82 5.22
N PRO A 41 -4.74 9.88 5.89
CA PRO A 41 -5.10 9.44 7.24
C PRO A 41 -5.16 10.58 8.25
N TYR A 42 -4.16 11.47 8.27
CA TYR A 42 -4.13 12.61 9.19
C TYR A 42 -5.33 13.54 9.00
N MET A 43 -5.64 13.87 7.75
CA MET A 43 -6.81 14.68 7.41
C MET A 43 -8.11 13.96 7.83
N THR A 44 -8.23 12.66 7.57
CA THR A 44 -9.43 11.88 7.91
C THR A 44 -9.65 11.81 9.43
N ILE A 45 -8.60 11.53 10.20
CA ILE A 45 -8.63 11.49 11.66
C ILE A 45 -8.97 12.88 12.21
N THR A 46 -8.33 13.93 11.69
CA THR A 46 -8.58 15.31 12.12
C THR A 46 -10.03 15.70 11.86
N MET A 47 -10.55 15.46 10.66
CA MET A 47 -11.95 15.73 10.30
C MET A 47 -12.93 14.96 11.18
N ASN A 48 -12.67 13.67 11.45
CA ASN A 48 -13.53 12.86 12.31
C ASN A 48 -13.56 13.38 13.75
N ASN A 49 -12.42 13.82 14.29
CA ASN A 49 -12.37 14.42 15.64
C ASN A 49 -13.04 15.80 15.67
N VAL A 50 -12.81 16.65 14.67
CA VAL A 50 -13.44 17.98 14.57
C VAL A 50 -14.97 17.88 14.43
N ARG A 51 -15.47 16.91 13.66
CA ARG A 51 -16.91 16.66 13.50
C ARG A 51 -17.62 16.28 14.80
N ARG A 52 -16.91 15.70 15.78
CA ARG A 52 -17.46 15.36 17.10
C ARG A 52 -17.68 16.59 18.00
N ILE A 53 -17.13 17.74 17.64
CA ILE A 53 -17.22 18.99 18.41
C ILE A 53 -17.99 20.03 17.57
N PRO A 54 -19.30 20.23 17.82
CA PRO A 54 -20.18 21.01 16.94
C PRO A 54 -19.68 22.42 16.61
N PHE A 55 -19.08 23.12 17.56
CA PHE A 55 -18.55 24.48 17.36
C PHE A 55 -17.31 24.50 16.44
N LEU A 56 -16.38 23.54 16.61
CA LEU A 56 -15.19 23.44 15.76
C LEU A 56 -15.56 23.03 14.33
N TRP A 57 -16.59 22.20 14.16
CA TRP A 57 -17.10 21.86 12.83
C TRP A 57 -17.64 23.08 12.07
N GLN A 58 -18.36 23.99 12.72
CA GLN A 58 -18.84 25.22 12.07
C GLN A 58 -17.70 26.14 11.65
N ILE A 59 -16.67 26.30 12.51
CA ILE A 59 -15.46 27.07 12.18
C ILE A 59 -14.70 26.41 11.02
N PHE A 60 -14.54 25.09 11.06
CA PHE A 60 -13.84 24.33 10.03
C PHE A 60 -14.47 24.50 8.63
N ARG A 61 -15.81 24.48 8.53
CA ARG A 61 -16.53 24.69 7.26
C ARG A 61 -16.28 26.06 6.62
N LEU A 62 -15.93 27.07 7.42
CA LEU A 62 -15.63 28.42 6.93
C LEU A 62 -14.19 28.56 6.42
N ILE A 63 -13.28 27.68 6.84
CA ILE A 63 -11.83 27.75 6.58
C ILE A 63 -11.38 26.67 5.57
N SER A 64 -12.20 25.63 5.32
CA SER A 64 -11.74 24.40 4.67
C SER A 64 -11.47 24.54 3.16
N GLY A 65 -10.25 24.96 2.81
CA GLY A 65 -9.56 24.66 1.54
C GLY A 65 -8.91 23.27 1.50
N MET A 66 -9.15 22.43 2.52
CA MET A 66 -8.56 21.09 2.69
C MET A 66 -9.04 20.02 1.68
N MET A 67 -9.87 20.38 0.69
CA MET A 67 -10.18 19.48 -0.44
C MET A 67 -8.98 19.27 -1.38
N GLY A 68 -7.88 20.02 -1.23
CA GLY A 68 -6.68 19.92 -2.08
C GLY A 68 -6.03 18.54 -2.09
N VAL A 69 -5.91 17.86 -0.94
CA VAL A 69 -5.22 16.56 -0.85
C VAL A 69 -6.05 15.44 -1.47
N GLN A 70 -7.34 15.33 -1.14
CA GLN A 70 -8.22 14.35 -1.79
C GLN A 70 -8.34 14.59 -3.29
N SER A 71 -8.44 15.85 -3.71
CA SER A 71 -8.50 16.18 -5.13
C SER A 71 -7.18 15.89 -5.86
N ALA A 72 -6.02 16.06 -5.20
CA ALA A 72 -4.73 15.68 -5.75
C ALA A 72 -4.58 14.16 -5.89
N ASN A 73 -4.98 13.39 -4.87
CA ASN A 73 -4.99 11.93 -4.92
C ASN A 73 -5.91 11.41 -6.03
N LEU A 74 -7.15 11.90 -6.09
CA LEU A 74 -8.09 11.51 -7.14
C LEU A 74 -7.63 11.95 -8.53
N ARG A 75 -6.96 13.10 -8.66
CA ARG A 75 -6.37 13.53 -9.92
C ARG A 75 -5.28 12.56 -10.39
N TYR A 76 -4.36 12.21 -9.51
CA TYR A 76 -3.30 11.25 -9.84
C TYR A 76 -3.86 9.85 -10.14
N ALA A 77 -4.87 9.40 -9.38
CA ALA A 77 -5.56 8.15 -9.65
C ALA A 77 -6.24 8.15 -11.03
N ARG A 78 -6.87 9.28 -11.44
CA ARG A 78 -7.44 9.43 -12.79
C ARG A 78 -6.37 9.36 -13.88
N GLU A 79 -5.23 10.00 -13.67
CA GLU A 79 -4.10 9.95 -14.61
C GLU A 79 -3.63 8.50 -14.81
N LYS A 80 -3.47 7.74 -13.72
CA LYS A 80 -3.09 6.32 -13.80
C LYS A 80 -4.14 5.44 -14.46
N VAL A 81 -5.42 5.70 -14.22
CA VAL A 81 -6.52 5.01 -14.92
C VAL A 81 -6.50 5.32 -16.41
N GLU A 82 -6.26 6.57 -16.78
CA GLU A 82 -6.16 6.97 -18.19
C GLU A 82 -4.98 6.28 -18.90
N GLU A 83 -3.78 6.32 -18.31
CA GLU A 83 -2.61 5.60 -18.81
C GLU A 83 -2.95 4.11 -19.02
N ARG A 84 -3.55 3.47 -18.02
CA ARG A 84 -3.85 2.04 -18.07
C ARG A 84 -4.95 1.68 -19.08
N LEU A 85 -5.90 2.57 -19.34
CA LEU A 85 -6.96 2.39 -20.33
C LEU A 85 -6.43 2.51 -21.77
N GLN A 86 -5.40 3.34 -21.98
CA GLN A 86 -4.72 3.51 -23.27
C GLN A 86 -3.73 2.38 -23.56
N GLU A 87 -3.26 1.68 -22.53
CA GLU A 87 -2.36 0.54 -22.67
C GLU A 87 -3.07 -0.74 -23.12
N ASN A 88 -2.59 -1.28 -24.23
CA ASN A 88 -2.91 -2.63 -24.68
C ASN A 88 -1.88 -3.60 -24.09
N THR A 89 -2.15 -4.07 -22.87
CA THR A 89 -1.35 -5.10 -22.20
C THR A 89 -2.24 -6.25 -21.74
N ASP A 90 -1.76 -7.47 -21.97
CA ASP A 90 -2.38 -8.70 -21.49
C ASP A 90 -1.87 -9.11 -20.10
N ARG A 91 -0.96 -8.33 -19.51
CA ARG A 91 -0.45 -8.59 -18.15
C ARG A 91 -1.57 -8.35 -17.13
N PRO A 92 -1.97 -9.36 -16.34
CA PRO A 92 -2.93 -9.16 -15.28
C PRO A 92 -2.30 -8.37 -14.13
N ASP A 93 -3.07 -7.43 -13.59
CA ASP A 93 -2.76 -6.59 -12.43
C ASP A 93 -4.04 -6.39 -11.58
N PHE A 94 -3.92 -5.78 -10.40
CA PHE A 94 -5.06 -5.62 -9.49
C PHE A 94 -6.19 -4.74 -10.06
N ILE A 95 -5.89 -3.84 -10.99
CA ILE A 95 -6.87 -2.94 -11.61
C ILE A 95 -7.54 -3.57 -12.84
N THR A 96 -6.94 -4.61 -13.43
CA THR A 96 -7.48 -5.36 -14.58
C THR A 96 -8.97 -5.74 -14.42
N PRO A 97 -9.42 -6.39 -13.32
CA PRO A 97 -10.84 -6.71 -13.14
C PRO A 97 -11.73 -5.45 -13.02
N VAL A 98 -11.21 -4.36 -12.46
CA VAL A 98 -11.93 -3.07 -12.34
C VAL A 98 -12.11 -2.45 -13.73
N ILE A 99 -11.07 -2.46 -14.57
CA ILE A 99 -11.15 -1.99 -15.96
C ILE A 99 -12.10 -2.85 -16.79
N GLN A 100 -12.09 -4.17 -16.60
CA GLN A 100 -13.04 -5.06 -17.29
C GLN A 100 -14.49 -4.73 -16.92
N ALA A 101 -14.78 -4.45 -15.65
CA ALA A 101 -16.11 -4.00 -15.21
C ALA A 101 -16.52 -2.68 -15.86
N TYR A 102 -15.59 -1.72 -15.98
CA TYR A 102 -15.82 -0.45 -16.69
C TYR A 102 -16.11 -0.66 -18.18
N ARG A 103 -15.29 -1.47 -18.87
CA ARG A 103 -15.49 -1.80 -20.30
C ARG A 103 -16.82 -2.53 -20.55
N ALA A 104 -17.29 -3.30 -19.57
CA ALA A 104 -18.59 -3.96 -19.60
C ALA A 104 -19.77 -3.03 -19.22
N GLY A 105 -19.52 -1.74 -18.94
CA GLY A 105 -20.54 -0.76 -18.56
C GLY A 105 -21.13 -0.95 -17.17
N LYS A 106 -20.48 -1.71 -16.28
CA LYS A 106 -20.99 -2.01 -14.92
C LYS A 106 -20.64 -0.93 -13.89
N ILE A 107 -19.57 -0.19 -14.14
CA ILE A 107 -19.09 0.91 -13.29
C ILE A 107 -18.65 2.08 -14.17
N THR A 108 -18.66 3.26 -13.59
CA THR A 108 -18.18 4.52 -14.17
C THR A 108 -16.66 4.65 -14.08
N LYS A 109 -16.08 5.53 -14.89
CA LYS A 109 -14.64 5.82 -14.85
C LYS A 109 -14.22 6.45 -13.51
N GLU A 110 -15.11 7.24 -12.91
CA GLU A 110 -14.96 7.81 -11.58
C GLU A 110 -14.86 6.72 -10.52
N GLU A 111 -15.67 5.67 -10.59
CA GLU A 111 -15.58 4.51 -9.69
C GLU A 111 -14.27 3.74 -9.89
N VAL A 112 -13.79 3.58 -11.13
CA VAL A 112 -12.46 3.00 -11.40
C VAL A 112 -11.37 3.83 -10.70
N SER A 113 -11.45 5.16 -10.81
CA SER A 113 -10.49 6.07 -10.18
C SER A 113 -10.54 6.01 -8.66
N ALA A 114 -11.73 5.84 -8.08
CA ALA A 114 -11.90 5.65 -6.65
C ALA A 114 -11.26 4.33 -6.18
N HIS A 115 -11.48 3.21 -6.89
CA HIS A 115 -10.82 1.94 -6.60
C HIS A 115 -9.30 2.03 -6.70
N THR A 116 -8.78 2.69 -7.73
CA THR A 116 -7.33 2.96 -7.89
C THR A 116 -6.76 3.71 -6.70
N SER A 117 -7.44 4.77 -6.26
CA SER A 117 -7.06 5.53 -5.06
C SER A 117 -7.03 4.64 -3.81
N THR A 118 -8.05 3.79 -3.62
CA THR A 118 -8.13 2.88 -2.46
C THR A 118 -6.98 1.86 -2.45
N ILE A 119 -6.63 1.29 -3.60
CA ILE A 119 -5.52 0.33 -3.71
C ILE A 119 -4.18 1.01 -3.37
N ALA A 120 -3.96 2.22 -3.89
CA ALA A 120 -2.75 2.98 -3.61
C ALA A 120 -2.61 3.31 -2.10
N LEU A 121 -3.71 3.74 -1.46
CA LEU A 121 -3.76 4.00 -0.02
C LEU A 121 -3.50 2.75 0.83
N GLY A 122 -4.09 1.62 0.46
CA GLY A 122 -4.03 0.41 1.28
C GLY A 122 -2.70 -0.33 1.20
N GLY A 123 -2.00 -0.29 0.06
CA GLY A 123 -0.89 -1.21 -0.23
C GLY A 123 0.49 -0.75 0.23
N GLY A 124 0.83 0.54 0.08
CA GLY A 124 2.20 1.00 0.32
C GLY A 124 2.57 1.09 1.81
N GLU A 125 1.90 2.00 2.52
CA GLU A 125 2.27 2.38 3.89
C GLU A 125 2.11 1.24 4.90
N THR A 126 1.04 0.45 4.77
CA THR A 126 0.76 -0.68 5.68
C THR A 126 1.86 -1.74 5.61
N LEU A 127 2.29 -2.10 4.39
CA LEU A 127 3.38 -3.06 4.18
C LEU A 127 4.72 -2.51 4.64
N SER A 128 4.99 -1.22 4.44
CA SER A 128 6.24 -0.62 4.93
C SER A 128 6.35 -0.70 6.45
N THR A 129 5.24 -0.37 7.13
CA THR A 129 5.13 -0.45 8.58
C THR A 129 5.29 -1.90 9.06
N PHE A 130 4.66 -2.86 8.38
CA PHE A 130 4.83 -4.28 8.64
C PHE A 130 6.29 -4.72 8.56
N TYR A 131 6.96 -4.45 7.44
CA TYR A 131 8.35 -4.86 7.24
C TYR A 131 9.28 -4.22 8.25
N THR A 132 9.03 -2.96 8.61
CA THR A 132 9.78 -2.27 9.65
C THR A 132 9.62 -2.98 11.00
N ALA A 133 8.40 -3.32 11.39
CA ALA A 133 8.12 -4.02 12.64
C ALA A 133 8.69 -5.45 12.65
N ALA A 134 8.46 -6.22 11.60
CA ALA A 134 8.96 -7.59 11.46
C ALA A 134 10.49 -7.63 11.55
N THR A 135 11.18 -6.76 10.80
CA THR A 135 12.65 -6.65 10.84
C THR A 135 13.16 -6.23 12.22
N TYR A 136 12.49 -5.29 12.88
CA TYR A 136 12.83 -4.90 14.25
C TYR A 136 12.76 -6.09 15.22
N PHE A 137 11.67 -6.86 15.20
CA PHE A 137 11.50 -8.00 16.09
C PHE A 137 12.46 -9.15 15.77
N LEU A 138 12.75 -9.40 14.50
CA LEU A 138 13.73 -10.41 14.09
C LEU A 138 15.14 -10.07 14.57
N ILE A 139 15.59 -8.82 14.39
CA ILE A 139 16.93 -8.40 14.83
C ILE A 139 17.06 -8.45 16.36
N ARG A 140 15.96 -8.18 17.09
CA ARG A 140 15.92 -8.34 18.56
C ARG A 140 15.90 -9.78 19.04
N ASN A 141 15.61 -10.74 18.17
CA ASN A 141 15.57 -12.17 18.50
C ASN A 141 16.47 -12.96 17.53
N PRO A 142 17.80 -12.91 17.71
CA PRO A 142 18.75 -13.49 16.75
C PRO A 142 18.54 -14.99 16.47
N SER A 143 18.06 -15.75 17.46
CA SER A 143 17.70 -17.17 17.28
C SER A 143 16.54 -17.35 16.31
N CYS A 144 15.53 -16.49 16.37
CA CYS A 144 14.41 -16.48 15.42
C CYS A 144 14.86 -16.05 14.03
N LEU A 145 15.69 -15.01 13.93
CA LEU A 145 16.27 -14.57 12.65
C LEU A 145 17.07 -15.69 11.97
N SER A 146 17.97 -16.34 12.71
CA SER A 146 18.79 -17.44 12.18
C SER A 146 17.93 -18.61 11.71
N LYS A 147 16.89 -18.97 12.47
CA LYS A 147 15.95 -20.04 12.09
C LYS A 147 15.16 -19.69 10.82
N LEU A 148 14.73 -18.43 10.67
CA LEU A 148 14.05 -17.97 9.45
C LEU A 148 14.96 -18.02 8.24
N GLN A 149 16.20 -17.52 8.38
CA GLN A 149 17.20 -17.56 7.31
C GLN A 149 17.46 -19.01 6.87
N GLN A 150 17.65 -19.92 7.83
CA GLN A 150 17.86 -21.34 7.53
C GLN A 150 16.68 -21.96 6.76
N GLU A 151 15.44 -21.65 7.12
CA GLU A 151 14.26 -22.15 6.39
C GLU A 151 14.22 -21.61 4.94
N ILE A 152 14.49 -20.32 4.75
CA ILE A 152 14.48 -19.68 3.43
C ILE A 152 15.61 -20.24 2.55
N ASP A 153 16.84 -20.32 3.07
CA ASP A 153 18.00 -20.82 2.34
C ASP A 153 17.86 -22.30 1.97
N SER A 154 17.21 -23.09 2.84
CA SER A 154 16.90 -24.50 2.55
C SER A 154 15.80 -24.65 1.50
N ALA A 155 14.87 -23.69 1.43
CA ALA A 155 13.75 -23.74 0.50
C ALA A 155 14.11 -23.24 -0.91
N PHE A 156 15.05 -22.32 -1.05
CA PHE A 156 15.37 -21.67 -2.32
C PHE A 156 16.87 -21.71 -2.61
N SER A 157 17.24 -22.36 -3.73
CA SER A 157 18.64 -22.47 -4.16
C SER A 157 19.24 -21.16 -4.67
N SER A 158 18.40 -20.19 -5.06
CA SER A 158 18.82 -18.86 -5.51
C SER A 158 17.64 -17.90 -5.53
N TYR A 159 17.95 -16.60 -5.57
CA TYR A 159 16.96 -15.52 -5.62
C TYR A 159 15.91 -15.70 -6.74
N ASN A 160 16.35 -16.04 -7.95
CA ASN A 160 15.48 -16.22 -9.12
C ASN A 160 14.53 -17.43 -9.03
N LYS A 161 14.68 -18.27 -8.00
CA LYS A 161 13.81 -19.42 -7.74
C LYS A 161 12.76 -19.13 -6.67
N ILE A 162 12.79 -17.94 -6.05
CA ILE A 162 11.77 -17.51 -5.10
C ILE A 162 10.45 -17.33 -5.84
N THR A 163 9.41 -17.98 -5.33
CA THR A 163 8.04 -17.86 -5.85
C THR A 163 7.08 -17.66 -4.68
N ALA A 164 6.03 -16.85 -4.89
CA ALA A 164 5.02 -16.62 -3.87
C ALA A 164 4.35 -17.92 -3.41
N ALA A 165 4.02 -18.81 -4.35
CA ALA A 165 3.39 -20.10 -4.06
C ALA A 165 4.25 -20.97 -3.12
N LYS A 166 5.56 -21.07 -3.36
CA LYS A 166 6.45 -21.84 -2.48
C LYS A 166 6.68 -21.12 -1.15
N ALA A 167 6.85 -19.80 -1.14
CA ALA A 167 7.03 -19.02 0.09
C ALA A 167 5.83 -19.16 1.05
N GLN A 168 4.60 -19.26 0.52
CA GLN A 168 3.40 -19.49 1.32
C GLN A 168 3.40 -20.84 2.06
N THR A 169 4.14 -21.84 1.56
CA THR A 169 4.24 -23.16 2.19
C THR A 169 5.25 -23.24 3.33
N LEU A 170 6.05 -22.19 3.56
CA LEU A 170 7.12 -22.18 4.57
C LEU A 170 6.56 -21.90 5.97
N PRO A 171 6.50 -22.89 6.87
CA PRO A 171 5.77 -22.77 8.12
C PRO A 171 6.36 -21.72 9.06
N TYR A 172 7.68 -21.59 9.15
CA TYR A 172 8.30 -20.62 10.05
C TYR A 172 8.21 -19.19 9.51
N LEU A 173 8.33 -18.97 8.20
CA LEU A 173 8.01 -17.70 7.56
C LEU A 173 6.58 -17.25 7.86
N GLN A 174 5.59 -18.15 7.72
CA GLN A 174 4.20 -17.83 8.07
C GLN A 174 4.05 -17.52 9.57
N ALA A 175 4.74 -18.26 10.45
CA ALA A 175 4.74 -17.99 11.88
C ALA A 175 5.34 -16.61 12.20
N VAL A 176 6.43 -16.20 11.55
CA VAL A 176 7.05 -14.87 11.72
C VAL A 176 6.11 -13.76 11.27
N ILE A 177 5.44 -13.93 10.12
CA ILE A 177 4.45 -12.95 9.63
C ILE A 177 3.31 -12.80 10.65
N ASN A 178 2.73 -13.92 11.07
CA ASN A 178 1.62 -13.93 12.02
C ASN A 178 2.02 -13.33 13.37
N GLU A 179 3.20 -13.67 13.88
CA GLU A 179 3.66 -13.15 15.17
C GLU A 179 3.99 -11.66 15.11
N SER A 180 4.55 -11.19 13.99
CA SER A 180 4.78 -9.76 13.76
C SER A 180 3.47 -8.98 13.77
N LEU A 181 2.42 -9.50 13.11
CA LEU A 181 1.08 -8.90 13.12
C LEU A 181 0.36 -9.03 14.47
N ARG A 182 0.63 -10.10 15.24
CA ARG A 182 0.07 -10.29 16.59
C ARG A 182 0.63 -9.25 17.56
N ILE A 183 1.94 -8.99 17.49
CA ILE A 183 2.62 -8.03 18.36
C ILE A 183 2.36 -6.59 17.89
N PHE A 184 2.37 -6.36 16.58
CA PHE A 184 2.16 -5.05 15.98
C PHE A 184 1.03 -5.10 14.93
N PRO A 185 -0.24 -5.03 15.37
CA PRO A 185 -1.37 -5.01 14.45
C PRO A 185 -1.43 -3.67 13.71
N LEU A 186 -1.34 -3.73 12.38
CA LEU A 186 -1.31 -2.53 11.51
C LEU A 186 -2.66 -1.83 11.42
N ALA A 187 -3.75 -2.56 11.67
CA ALA A 187 -5.11 -2.05 11.71
C ALA A 187 -5.71 -2.30 13.10
N SER A 188 -5.30 -1.49 14.09
CA SER A 188 -5.79 -1.60 15.47
C SER A 188 -7.09 -0.80 15.73
N ALA A 189 -7.54 -0.02 14.76
CA ALA A 189 -8.82 0.68 14.81
C ALA A 189 -9.64 0.31 13.57
N GLY A 190 -10.89 -0.09 13.75
CA GLY A 190 -11.85 -0.33 12.67
C GLY A 190 -12.10 0.95 11.88
N ILE A 191 -11.22 1.24 10.92
CA ILE A 191 -11.36 2.31 9.93
C ILE A 191 -11.71 1.63 8.59
N PHE A 192 -12.85 0.94 8.60
CA PHE A 192 -13.72 0.69 7.45
C PHE A 192 -15.15 0.66 7.95
#